data_AF-G4TPF3-F1
#
_entry.id   AF-G4TPF3-F1
#
_cell.length_a   1.000
_cell.length_b   1.000
_cell.length_c   1.000
_cell.angle_alpha   90.00
_cell.angle_beta   90.00
_cell.angle_gamma   90.00
#
_symmetry.space_group_name_H-M   'P 1'
#
loop_
_entity.id
_entity.type
_entity.pdbx_description
1 polymer ?
#
loop_
_entity_poly.entity_id
_entity_poly.type
_entity_poly.pdbx_seq_one_letter_code
_entity_poly.pdbx_strand_id
1 'polypeptide(L)'
;MIRQCLRNANKHYDAPYKHVTPLRIPSSTFIHHRRNFSRTATTSRTTNAAHLAQVEAASAKSNRIVQLVEKRVKLHQQLVAQLETPNDAEYSEHVNRIDKIKASKTIKELEPLVAAWKTYTENMESIKGAIQLMEDPDEVLRSMAEEELAASQSSVDSLIQEVFPKLLIPKSQTAENGAVVEIKAGAGGEEAGLFAADLFRMYTRYVDAWGADISARGAEEGGRGLGRGWKTNVLSQSISASMSGKDAFKEVVFEVEGRGAYDSLRWENGVHRVQRVPATETSGRMHTSAAAVVVLPLMEEKPAETSAATFFVDEKDVKVEVMRARGAGGQHVNKTESAVRLTHIPTGITVSMQDSRSQHANKAYAWKILRSRLFDLKLRQEAEENRKTRRTLVKGMDRSDKIRTYNYVQDRITDHRSGFTIMNLESVMDGEGLERVIESCRKMHEEEIISTLLEE
;
A
#
# COMPACT_ATOMS: atom_id res chain seq x y z
N MET A 1 -13.21 -12.01 -63.37
CA MET A 1 -11.95 -11.30 -63.72
C MET A 1 -10.79 -12.30 -63.70
N ILE A 2 -10.82 -13.18 -64.70
CA ILE A 2 -9.70 -13.97 -65.18
C ILE A 2 -9.26 -13.25 -66.47
N ARG A 3 -7.96 -13.06 -66.69
CA ARG A 3 -7.23 -12.55 -67.90
C ARG A 3 -6.47 -11.23 -67.69
N GLN A 4 -5.34 -11.12 -68.41
CA GLN A 4 -4.23 -10.16 -68.32
C GLN A 4 -3.37 -10.33 -67.04
N CYS A 5 -2.15 -10.84 -67.05
CA CYS A 5 -1.04 -10.54 -67.94
C CYS A 5 -0.14 -11.77 -68.18
N LEU A 6 -0.17 -12.28 -69.41
CA LEU A 6 0.96 -12.96 -70.05
C LEU A 6 1.40 -12.03 -71.18
N ARG A 7 2.69 -11.70 -71.27
CA ARG A 7 3.50 -11.80 -72.50
C ARG A 7 4.86 -11.07 -72.38
N ASN A 8 5.85 -11.75 -72.95
CA ASN A 8 7.21 -11.33 -73.31
C ASN A 8 8.21 -11.43 -72.13
N ALA A 9 9.29 -12.23 -72.19
CA ALA A 9 10.06 -12.66 -73.34
C ALA A 9 10.58 -14.10 -73.19
N ASN A 10 10.85 -14.69 -74.36
CA ASN A 10 11.16 -16.08 -74.64
C ASN A 10 12.56 -16.13 -75.28
N LYS A 11 13.22 -17.31 -75.22
CA LYS A 11 14.47 -17.74 -75.92
C LYS A 11 15.79 -17.45 -75.16
N HIS A 12 16.75 -18.37 -75.00
CA HIS A 12 17.23 -19.47 -75.87
C HIS A 12 17.88 -20.64 -75.06
N TYR A 13 17.64 -21.90 -75.50
CA TYR A 13 18.56 -23.05 -75.76
C TYR A 13 19.72 -23.36 -74.75
N ASP A 14 20.07 -24.59 -74.33
CA ASP A 14 20.13 -25.92 -74.98
C ASP A 14 20.34 -27.04 -73.91
N ALA A 15 19.89 -28.27 -74.21
CA ALA A 15 20.24 -29.54 -73.51
C ALA A 15 21.46 -30.21 -74.22
N PRO A 16 22.12 -31.33 -73.77
CA PRO A 16 21.51 -32.61 -73.34
C PRO A 16 22.29 -33.49 -72.31
N TYR A 17 21.66 -34.64 -72.01
CA TYR A 17 21.99 -35.79 -71.15
C TYR A 17 23.38 -36.45 -71.27
N LYS A 18 23.83 -37.14 -70.18
CA LYS A 18 24.48 -38.49 -70.22
C LYS A 18 24.52 -39.24 -68.87
N HIS A 19 23.95 -40.45 -68.92
CA HIS A 19 24.01 -41.74 -68.16
C HIS A 19 25.03 -42.07 -67.03
N VAL A 20 24.50 -42.68 -65.93
CA VAL A 20 24.72 -44.07 -65.37
C VAL A 20 26.08 -44.40 -64.69
N THR A 21 26.21 -44.81 -63.41
CA THR A 21 25.93 -46.15 -62.75
C THR A 21 26.29 -46.09 -61.23
N PRO A 22 25.90 -47.08 -60.38
CA PRO A 22 25.97 -47.04 -58.91
C PRO A 22 27.15 -47.81 -58.27
N LEU A 23 27.50 -47.50 -57.01
CA LEU A 23 28.47 -48.25 -56.17
C LEU A 23 27.87 -48.45 -54.76
N ARG A 24 27.45 -49.67 -54.36
CA ARG A 24 28.17 -50.87 -53.88
C ARG A 24 28.38 -50.87 -52.34
N ILE A 25 27.60 -51.74 -51.70
CA ILE A 25 27.63 -52.15 -50.29
C ILE A 25 28.95 -52.89 -49.98
N PRO A 26 29.47 -52.83 -48.74
CA PRO A 26 30.23 -53.93 -48.19
C PRO A 26 29.56 -54.55 -46.94
N SER A 27 29.68 -55.87 -46.88
CA SER A 27 29.14 -56.81 -45.92
C SER A 27 29.89 -56.85 -44.58
N SER A 28 29.12 -57.01 -43.50
CA SER A 28 29.31 -57.89 -42.33
C SER A 28 30.74 -58.25 -41.90
N THR A 29 31.08 -57.88 -40.67
CA THR A 29 31.97 -58.68 -39.81
C THR A 29 31.43 -58.66 -38.38
N PHE A 30 31.04 -59.85 -37.91
CA PHE A 30 30.66 -60.13 -36.53
C PHE A 30 31.84 -59.91 -35.59
N ILE A 31 31.69 -59.07 -34.57
CA ILE A 31 32.56 -59.04 -33.39
C ILE A 31 31.69 -59.23 -32.16
N HIS A 32 31.82 -60.39 -31.51
CA HIS A 32 31.34 -60.62 -30.17
C HIS A 32 32.14 -59.77 -29.19
N HIS A 33 31.52 -58.75 -28.58
CA HIS A 33 32.02 -58.15 -27.35
C HIS A 33 31.07 -58.41 -26.19
N ARG A 34 31.61 -59.17 -25.23
CA ARG A 34 31.04 -59.44 -23.91
C ARG A 34 30.79 -58.12 -23.16
N ARG A 35 29.70 -58.14 -22.39
CA ARG A 35 29.25 -57.14 -21.40
C ARG A 35 30.38 -56.39 -20.69
N ASN A 36 30.23 -55.07 -20.57
CA ASN A 36 30.61 -54.30 -19.39
C ASN A 36 29.47 -53.32 -19.05
N PHE A 37 28.48 -53.83 -18.31
CA PHE A 37 27.55 -53.00 -17.53
C PHE A 37 28.29 -52.53 -16.27
N SER A 38 28.92 -51.35 -16.29
CA SER A 38 29.38 -50.70 -15.05
C SER A 38 29.56 -49.18 -15.13
N ARG A 39 28.98 -48.50 -16.15
CA ARG A 39 29.14 -47.05 -16.33
C ARG A 39 27.88 -46.20 -16.16
N THR A 40 26.74 -46.78 -15.77
CA THR A 40 25.49 -46.02 -15.59
C THR A 40 25.39 -45.32 -14.23
N ALA A 41 25.95 -45.89 -13.16
CA ALA A 41 25.80 -45.35 -11.80
C ALA A 41 26.62 -44.07 -11.51
N THR A 42 27.68 -43.80 -12.27
CA THR A 42 28.52 -42.59 -12.07
C THR A 42 27.93 -41.37 -12.79
N THR A 43 27.26 -41.59 -13.92
CA THR A 43 26.59 -40.56 -14.72
C THR A 43 25.25 -40.15 -14.09
N SER A 44 24.50 -41.07 -13.49
CA SER A 44 23.23 -40.76 -12.79
C SER A 44 23.44 -39.94 -11.51
N ARG A 45 24.49 -40.27 -10.73
CA ARG A 45 24.86 -39.49 -9.54
C ARG A 45 25.27 -38.06 -9.85
N THR A 46 25.91 -37.82 -11.00
CA THR A 46 26.31 -36.47 -11.43
C THR A 46 25.13 -35.66 -11.96
N THR A 47 24.16 -36.29 -12.63
CA THR A 47 22.90 -35.61 -13.02
C THR A 47 22.00 -35.32 -11.82
N ASN A 48 21.92 -36.21 -10.83
CA ASN A 48 21.13 -35.98 -9.62
C ASN A 48 21.71 -34.88 -8.74
N ALA A 49 23.03 -34.86 -8.55
CA ALA A 49 23.69 -33.75 -7.87
C ALA A 49 23.49 -32.42 -8.62
N ALA A 50 23.44 -32.45 -9.96
CA ALA A 50 23.15 -31.26 -10.76
C ALA A 50 21.69 -30.81 -10.68
N HIS A 51 20.72 -31.73 -10.64
CA HIS A 51 19.30 -31.41 -10.44
C HIS A 51 19.01 -30.88 -9.04
N LEU A 52 19.56 -31.51 -7.99
CA LEU A 52 19.49 -30.98 -6.62
C LEU A 52 20.17 -29.61 -6.52
N ALA A 53 21.36 -29.46 -7.11
CA ALA A 53 22.05 -28.17 -7.13
C ALA A 53 21.31 -27.12 -7.96
N GLN A 54 20.56 -27.47 -9.00
CA GLN A 54 19.71 -26.53 -9.76
C GLN A 54 18.47 -26.11 -8.96
N VAL A 55 17.87 -27.02 -8.20
CA VAL A 55 16.75 -26.72 -7.28
C VAL A 55 17.22 -25.85 -6.11
N GLU A 56 18.43 -26.11 -5.57
CA GLU A 56 19.04 -25.31 -4.51
C GLU A 56 19.66 -24.00 -5.02
N ALA A 57 20.06 -23.94 -6.29
CA ALA A 57 20.51 -22.72 -6.98
C ALA A 57 19.31 -21.88 -7.44
N ALA A 58 18.34 -21.68 -6.55
CA ALA A 58 17.43 -20.56 -6.70
C ALA A 58 18.24 -19.25 -6.65
N SER A 59 17.76 -18.21 -7.33
CA SER A 59 18.36 -16.87 -7.29
C SER A 59 18.71 -16.48 -5.85
N ALA A 60 19.84 -15.79 -5.64
CA ALA A 60 20.25 -15.33 -4.30
C ALA A 60 19.12 -14.59 -3.54
N LYS A 61 18.22 -13.92 -4.28
CA LYS A 61 16.99 -13.31 -3.76
C LYS A 61 15.99 -14.34 -3.23
N SER A 62 15.72 -15.39 -3.99
CA SER A 62 14.83 -16.49 -3.61
C SER A 62 15.29 -17.18 -2.32
N ASN A 63 16.60 -17.44 -2.20
CA ASN A 63 17.18 -18.04 -1.00
C ASN A 63 16.98 -17.16 0.24
N ARG A 64 17.08 -15.84 0.08
CA ARG A 64 16.92 -14.87 1.16
C ARG A 64 15.45 -14.75 1.62
N ILE A 65 14.51 -14.83 0.68
CA ILE A 65 13.06 -14.88 1.00
C ILE A 65 12.76 -16.14 1.81
N VAL A 66 13.24 -17.31 1.38
CA VAL A 66 13.03 -18.58 2.10
C VAL A 66 13.59 -18.52 3.52
N GLN A 67 14.80 -17.98 3.71
CA GLN A 67 15.41 -17.79 5.04
C GLN A 67 14.56 -16.87 5.94
N LEU A 68 14.02 -15.78 5.39
CA LEU A 68 13.17 -14.87 6.14
C LEU A 68 11.84 -15.53 6.55
N VAL A 69 11.23 -16.32 5.66
CA VAL A 69 10.03 -17.10 5.98
C VAL A 69 10.33 -18.10 7.09
N GLU A 70 11.44 -18.84 6.99
CA GLU A 70 11.86 -19.78 8.03
C GLU A 70 12.02 -19.10 9.40
N LYS A 71 12.64 -17.92 9.44
CA LYS A 71 12.79 -17.10 10.67
C LYS A 71 11.43 -16.72 11.27
N ARG A 72 10.46 -16.33 10.43
CA ARG A 72 9.09 -15.98 10.86
C ARG A 72 8.30 -17.20 11.35
N VAL A 73 8.48 -18.36 10.72
CA VAL A 73 7.86 -19.62 11.15
C VAL A 73 8.43 -20.07 12.51
N LYS A 74 9.76 -19.95 12.71
CA LYS A 74 10.39 -20.21 14.01
C LYS A 74 9.86 -19.26 15.09
N LEU A 75 9.67 -17.97 14.77
CA LEU A 75 9.04 -17.01 15.68
C LEU A 75 7.61 -17.43 16.06
N HIS A 76 6.80 -17.85 15.09
CA HIS A 76 5.47 -18.38 15.37
C HIS A 76 5.52 -19.56 16.35
N GLN A 77 6.38 -20.55 16.11
CA GLN A 77 6.55 -21.71 17.01
C GLN A 77 6.97 -21.29 18.42
N GLN A 78 7.88 -20.32 18.56
CA GLN A 78 8.29 -19.78 19.85
C GLN A 78 7.14 -19.10 20.60
N LEU A 79 6.33 -18.29 19.91
CA LEU A 79 5.18 -17.61 20.50
C LEU A 79 4.10 -18.61 20.95
N VAL A 80 3.84 -19.66 20.16
CA VAL A 80 2.91 -20.73 20.55
C VAL A 80 3.40 -21.42 21.83
N ALA A 81 4.68 -21.82 21.87
CA ALA A 81 5.26 -22.46 23.05
C ALA A 81 5.19 -21.58 24.32
N GLN A 82 5.40 -20.27 24.18
CA GLN A 82 5.28 -19.31 25.29
C GLN A 82 3.85 -19.20 25.84
N LEU A 83 2.82 -19.40 25.00
CA LEU A 83 1.43 -19.39 25.46
C LEU A 83 1.01 -20.72 26.11
N GLU A 84 1.65 -21.82 25.73
CA GLU A 84 1.39 -23.17 26.28
C GLU A 84 2.08 -23.40 27.64
N THR A 85 3.19 -22.73 27.94
CA THR A 85 3.85 -22.85 29.25
C THR A 85 2.96 -22.29 30.38
N PRO A 86 2.59 -23.11 31.39
CA PRO A 86 1.87 -22.63 32.57
C PRO A 86 2.75 -21.62 33.32
N ASN A 87 2.20 -20.42 33.55
CA ASN A 87 2.98 -19.34 34.17
C ASN A 87 2.91 -19.48 35.70
N ASP A 88 3.87 -20.17 36.30
CA ASP A 88 4.10 -20.19 37.75
C ASP A 88 4.84 -18.92 38.19
N ALA A 89 4.19 -17.74 38.12
CA ALA A 89 4.71 -16.53 38.78
C ALA A 89 3.65 -15.42 38.91
N GLU A 90 3.35 -15.07 40.16
CA GLU A 90 2.68 -13.82 40.57
C GLU A 90 3.58 -12.61 40.25
N TYR A 91 3.58 -12.12 39.00
CA TYR A 91 4.06 -10.77 38.68
C TYR A 91 3.20 -10.15 37.57
N SER A 92 2.46 -9.11 37.94
CA SER A 92 1.68 -8.20 37.07
C SER A 92 0.74 -8.87 36.05
N GLU A 93 -0.43 -9.28 36.52
CA GLU A 93 -1.52 -9.87 35.73
C GLU A 93 -1.90 -9.02 34.49
N HIS A 94 -1.80 -7.68 34.58
CA HIS A 94 -2.12 -6.76 33.49
C HIS A 94 -1.04 -6.68 32.39
N VAL A 95 0.25 -6.68 32.75
CA VAL A 95 1.35 -6.63 31.76
C VAL A 95 1.41 -7.97 31.01
N ASN A 96 1.30 -9.08 31.73
CA ASN A 96 1.24 -10.42 31.14
C ASN A 96 0.02 -10.58 30.21
N ARG A 97 -1.12 -9.95 30.51
CA ARG A 97 -2.32 -10.03 29.67
C ARG A 97 -2.17 -9.28 28.35
N ILE A 98 -1.58 -8.09 28.35
CA ILE A 98 -1.38 -7.29 27.13
C ILE A 98 -0.40 -8.01 26.19
N ASP A 99 0.68 -8.57 26.72
CA ASP A 99 1.68 -9.25 25.91
C ASP A 99 1.17 -10.59 25.37
N LYS A 100 0.34 -11.33 26.13
CA LYS A 100 -0.40 -12.49 25.62
C LYS A 100 -1.35 -12.12 24.48
N ILE A 101 -2.10 -11.02 24.61
CA ILE A 101 -3.00 -10.55 23.54
C ILE A 101 -2.22 -10.21 22.26
N LYS A 102 -1.07 -9.54 22.40
CA LYS A 102 -0.18 -9.26 21.25
C LYS A 102 0.35 -10.54 20.62
N ALA A 103 0.85 -11.48 21.43
CA ALA A 103 1.36 -12.76 20.94
C ALA A 103 0.28 -13.56 20.18
N SER A 104 -0.94 -13.67 20.72
CA SER A 104 -2.05 -14.35 20.05
C SER A 104 -2.43 -13.69 18.72
N LYS A 105 -2.36 -12.35 18.62
CA LYS A 105 -2.58 -11.64 17.35
C LYS A 105 -1.51 -11.98 16.32
N THR A 106 -0.23 -11.92 16.72
CA THR A 106 0.90 -12.24 15.84
C THR A 106 0.86 -13.69 15.37
N ILE A 107 0.50 -14.63 16.24
CA ILE A 107 0.30 -16.05 15.87
C ILE A 107 -0.72 -16.16 14.75
N LYS A 108 -1.91 -15.57 14.94
CA LYS A 108 -3.00 -15.59 13.95
C LYS A 108 -2.60 -14.92 12.63
N GLU A 109 -1.76 -13.90 12.67
CA GLU A 109 -1.24 -13.25 11.47
C GLU A 109 -0.25 -14.12 10.69
N LEU A 110 0.52 -14.97 11.39
CA LEU A 110 1.52 -15.86 10.80
C LEU A 110 0.95 -17.22 10.36
N GLU A 111 -0.24 -17.61 10.79
CA GLU A 111 -0.90 -18.88 10.40
C GLU A 111 -0.89 -19.14 8.88
N PRO A 112 -1.26 -18.18 8.01
CA PRO A 112 -1.21 -18.41 6.55
C PRO A 112 0.22 -18.64 6.04
N LEU A 113 1.20 -17.97 6.64
CA LEU A 113 2.61 -18.15 6.29
C LEU A 113 3.11 -19.52 6.71
N VAL A 114 2.70 -20.02 7.88
CA VAL A 114 3.03 -21.36 8.36
C VAL A 114 2.39 -22.43 7.48
N ALA A 115 1.14 -22.24 7.05
CA ALA A 115 0.47 -23.15 6.13
C ALA A 115 1.20 -23.22 4.77
N ALA A 116 1.55 -22.06 4.19
CA ALA A 116 2.32 -21.99 2.95
C ALA A 116 3.72 -22.61 3.10
N TRP A 117 4.37 -22.42 4.26
CA TRP A 117 5.65 -23.04 4.58
C TRP A 117 5.56 -24.57 4.65
N LYS A 118 4.47 -25.11 5.22
CA LYS A 118 4.23 -26.55 5.24
C LYS A 118 4.14 -27.13 3.83
N THR A 119 3.36 -26.50 2.95
CA THR A 119 3.27 -26.89 1.53
C THR A 119 4.63 -26.81 0.83
N TYR A 120 5.42 -25.77 1.11
CA TYR A 120 6.79 -25.67 0.60
C TYR A 120 7.66 -26.84 1.07
N THR A 121 7.63 -27.19 2.36
CA THR A 121 8.42 -28.32 2.89
C THR A 121 7.99 -29.66 2.31
N GLU A 122 6.67 -29.88 2.14
CA GLU A 122 6.13 -31.10 1.52
C GLU A 122 6.56 -31.21 0.05
N ASN A 123 6.45 -30.14 -0.73
CA ASN A 123 6.91 -30.13 -2.12
C ASN A 123 8.43 -30.34 -2.23
N MET A 124 9.22 -29.79 -1.31
CA MET A 124 10.67 -30.02 -1.27
C MET A 124 11.02 -31.46 -0.92
N GLU A 125 10.22 -32.14 -0.09
CA GLU A 125 10.35 -33.58 0.18
C GLU A 125 9.95 -34.41 -1.05
N SER A 126 8.84 -34.08 -1.71
CA SER A 126 8.42 -34.70 -2.97
C SER A 126 9.49 -34.56 -4.07
N ILE A 127 10.10 -33.38 -4.22
CA ILE A 127 11.22 -33.17 -5.16
C ILE A 127 12.38 -34.11 -4.85
N LYS A 128 12.76 -34.23 -3.58
CA LYS A 128 13.86 -35.14 -3.16
C LYS A 128 13.50 -36.60 -3.44
N GLY A 129 12.26 -37.02 -3.19
CA GLY A 129 11.76 -38.36 -3.47
C GLY A 129 11.72 -38.66 -4.97
N ALA A 130 11.17 -37.74 -5.77
CA ALA A 130 11.10 -37.85 -7.22
C ALA A 130 12.50 -37.99 -7.86
N ILE A 131 13.48 -37.18 -7.43
CA ILE A 131 14.86 -37.29 -7.92
C ILE A 131 15.47 -38.67 -7.63
N GLN A 132 15.15 -39.29 -6.49
CA GLN A 132 15.61 -40.65 -6.18
C GLN A 132 14.93 -41.69 -7.08
N LEU A 133 13.62 -41.54 -7.34
CA LEU A 133 12.84 -42.44 -8.20
C LEU A 133 13.20 -42.32 -9.69
N MET A 134 13.80 -41.21 -10.13
CA MET A 134 14.30 -41.07 -11.50
C MET A 134 15.42 -42.08 -11.84
N GLU A 135 16.13 -42.60 -10.84
CA GLU A 135 17.14 -43.65 -11.03
C GLU A 135 16.54 -45.07 -11.13
N ASP A 136 15.22 -45.21 -11.00
CA ASP A 136 14.57 -46.52 -11.07
C ASP A 136 14.72 -47.13 -12.48
N PRO A 137 15.04 -48.43 -12.59
CA PRO A 137 15.14 -49.11 -13.88
C PRO A 137 13.82 -49.16 -14.66
N ASP A 138 12.66 -49.07 -14.00
CA ASP A 138 11.34 -49.06 -14.63
C ASP A 138 11.06 -47.70 -15.31
N GLU A 139 10.78 -47.76 -16.61
CA GLU A 139 10.48 -46.59 -17.45
C GLU A 139 9.18 -45.89 -17.02
N VAL A 140 8.18 -46.63 -16.56
CA VAL A 140 6.90 -46.06 -16.10
C VAL A 140 7.12 -45.28 -14.81
N LEU A 141 7.88 -45.84 -13.87
CA LEU A 141 8.20 -45.17 -12.61
C LEU A 141 9.03 -43.91 -12.83
N ARG A 142 9.98 -43.94 -13.78
CA ARG A 142 10.77 -42.76 -14.13
C ARG A 142 9.91 -41.64 -14.73
N SER A 143 9.01 -41.98 -15.65
CA SER A 143 8.09 -41.01 -16.26
C SER A 143 7.19 -40.35 -15.21
N MET A 144 6.66 -41.11 -14.26
CA MET A 144 5.84 -40.59 -13.17
C MET A 144 6.64 -39.64 -12.25
N ALA A 145 7.90 -40.00 -11.95
CA ALA A 145 8.79 -39.16 -11.15
C ALA A 145 9.15 -37.84 -11.84
N GLU A 146 9.34 -37.83 -13.16
CA GLU A 146 9.58 -36.60 -13.94
C GLU A 146 8.38 -35.64 -13.91
N GLU A 147 7.16 -36.17 -14.03
CA GLU A 147 5.93 -35.37 -13.93
C GLU A 147 5.74 -34.79 -12.51
N GLU A 148 5.96 -35.59 -11.47
CA GLU A 148 5.88 -35.13 -10.08
C GLU A 148 6.93 -34.06 -9.77
N LEU A 149 8.16 -34.24 -10.27
CA LEU A 149 9.24 -33.27 -10.14
C LEU A 149 8.86 -31.94 -10.77
N ALA A 150 8.36 -31.94 -12.01
CA ALA A 150 7.97 -30.73 -12.72
C ALA A 150 6.82 -29.99 -12.01
N ALA A 151 5.80 -30.72 -11.55
CA ALA A 151 4.67 -30.16 -10.82
C ALA A 151 5.12 -29.54 -9.48
N SER A 152 5.94 -30.25 -8.71
CA SER A 152 6.44 -29.80 -7.42
C SER A 152 7.37 -28.59 -7.54
N GLN A 153 8.24 -28.56 -8.56
CA GLN A 153 9.10 -27.41 -8.85
C GLN A 153 8.28 -26.17 -9.22
N SER A 154 7.30 -26.30 -10.11
CA SER A 154 6.42 -25.18 -10.46
C SER A 154 5.66 -24.64 -9.26
N SER A 155 5.25 -25.52 -8.34
CA SER A 155 4.58 -25.13 -7.10
C SER A 155 5.52 -24.37 -6.15
N VAL A 156 6.76 -24.86 -5.98
CA VAL A 156 7.81 -24.18 -5.19
C VAL A 156 8.13 -22.80 -5.77
N ASP A 157 8.28 -22.69 -7.09
CA ASP A 157 8.55 -21.42 -7.75
C ASP A 157 7.41 -20.42 -7.53
N SER A 158 6.16 -20.85 -7.65
CA SER A 158 4.99 -20.01 -7.36
C SER A 158 4.96 -19.56 -5.90
N LEU A 159 5.26 -20.46 -4.95
CA LEU A 159 5.33 -20.15 -3.53
C LEU A 159 6.39 -19.07 -3.24
N ILE A 160 7.58 -19.20 -3.83
CA ILE A 160 8.70 -18.27 -3.61
C ILE A 160 8.44 -16.92 -4.29
N GLN A 161 7.94 -16.91 -5.53
CA GLN A 161 7.83 -15.69 -6.33
C GLN A 161 6.55 -14.90 -6.05
N GLU A 162 5.46 -15.57 -5.66
CA GLU A 162 4.16 -14.91 -5.52
C GLU A 162 3.60 -14.99 -4.09
N VAL A 163 3.60 -16.17 -3.48
CA VAL A 163 2.88 -16.39 -2.21
C VAL A 163 3.65 -15.82 -1.02
N PHE A 164 4.91 -16.19 -0.83
CA PHE A 164 5.73 -15.71 0.27
C PHE A 164 5.87 -14.18 0.30
N PRO A 165 6.17 -13.49 -0.82
CA PRO A 165 6.19 -12.03 -0.84
C PRO A 165 4.90 -11.40 -0.31
N LYS A 166 3.74 -11.88 -0.78
CA LYS A 166 2.41 -11.37 -0.35
C LYS A 166 2.14 -11.62 1.13
N LEU A 167 2.58 -12.76 1.68
CA LEU A 167 2.36 -13.14 3.08
C LEU A 167 3.35 -12.50 4.05
N LEU A 168 4.55 -12.14 3.58
CA LEU A 168 5.58 -11.46 4.38
C LEU A 168 5.26 -9.98 4.61
N ILE A 169 4.50 -9.36 3.70
CA ILE A 169 4.09 -7.96 3.82
C ILE A 169 3.13 -7.82 5.02
N PRO A 170 3.46 -6.98 6.01
CA PRO A 170 2.60 -6.79 7.17
C PRO A 170 1.25 -6.19 6.74
N LYS A 171 0.19 -6.58 7.46
CA LYS A 171 -1.14 -6.00 7.23
C LYS A 171 -1.11 -4.51 7.53
N SER A 172 -1.79 -3.74 6.69
CA SER A 172 -1.93 -2.31 6.87
C SER A 172 -2.74 -2.02 8.14
N GLN A 173 -2.24 -1.10 8.97
CA GLN A 173 -2.96 -0.63 10.16
C GLN A 173 -4.19 0.23 9.79
N THR A 174 -4.23 0.74 8.56
CA THR A 174 -5.29 1.60 8.02
C THR A 174 -6.23 0.86 7.07
N ALA A 175 -6.19 -0.47 7.04
CA ALA A 175 -6.99 -1.31 6.14
C ALA A 175 -8.50 -1.11 6.29
N GLU A 176 -8.96 -0.68 7.47
CA GLU A 176 -10.37 -0.43 7.75
C GLU A 176 -10.79 1.02 7.51
N ASN A 177 -9.84 1.94 7.33
CA ASN A 177 -10.13 3.37 7.36
C ASN A 177 -10.69 3.87 6.02
N GLY A 178 -11.70 4.74 6.14
CA GLY A 178 -12.10 5.65 5.06
C GLY A 178 -11.00 6.66 4.75
N ALA A 179 -11.21 7.51 3.75
CA ALA A 179 -10.25 8.54 3.35
C ALA A 179 -10.89 9.93 3.34
N VAL A 180 -10.12 10.96 3.69
CA VAL A 180 -10.43 12.35 3.37
C VAL A 180 -9.47 12.81 2.30
N VAL A 181 -10.01 13.27 1.18
CA VAL A 181 -9.25 13.75 0.02
C VAL A 181 -9.45 15.26 -0.10
N GLU A 182 -8.35 15.98 -0.11
CA GLU A 182 -8.26 17.43 -0.26
C GLU A 182 -7.51 17.73 -1.56
N ILE A 183 -8.19 18.40 -2.50
CA ILE A 183 -7.61 18.83 -3.77
C ILE A 183 -7.53 20.34 -3.79
N LYS A 184 -6.35 20.88 -4.07
CA LYS A 184 -6.07 22.31 -4.12
C LYS A 184 -5.45 22.72 -5.45
N ALA A 185 -5.96 23.80 -6.03
CA ALA A 185 -5.36 24.40 -7.21
C ALA A 185 -3.95 24.95 -6.88
N GLY A 186 -2.96 24.58 -7.69
CA GLY A 186 -1.57 25.02 -7.58
C GLY A 186 -1.21 26.07 -8.63
N ALA A 187 0.01 25.97 -9.17
CA ALA A 187 0.47 26.86 -10.22
C ALA A 187 -0.36 26.69 -11.52
N GLY A 188 -0.79 27.78 -12.13
CA GLY A 188 -1.61 27.75 -13.37
C GLY A 188 -2.89 28.59 -13.34
N GLY A 189 -3.17 29.25 -12.21
CA GLY A 189 -4.30 30.18 -12.08
C GLY A 189 -5.64 29.47 -12.27
N GLU A 190 -6.49 30.04 -13.13
CA GLU A 190 -7.83 29.50 -13.42
C GLU A 190 -7.78 28.07 -14.00
N GLU A 191 -6.79 27.77 -14.85
CA GLU A 191 -6.61 26.42 -15.42
C GLU A 191 -6.27 25.39 -14.35
N ALA A 192 -5.51 25.78 -13.32
CA ALA A 192 -5.24 24.88 -12.19
C ALA A 192 -6.53 24.52 -11.43
N GLY A 193 -7.47 25.46 -11.33
CA GLY A 193 -8.77 25.20 -10.71
C GLY A 193 -9.69 24.33 -11.57
N LEU A 194 -9.67 24.48 -12.89
CA LEU A 194 -10.36 23.57 -13.82
C LEU A 194 -9.76 22.15 -13.74
N PHE A 195 -8.44 22.04 -13.65
CA PHE A 195 -7.78 20.75 -13.48
C PHE A 195 -8.09 20.10 -12.12
N ALA A 196 -8.20 20.90 -11.04
CA ALA A 196 -8.67 20.40 -9.76
C ALA A 196 -10.10 19.83 -9.84
N ALA A 197 -10.98 20.44 -10.64
CA ALA A 197 -12.31 19.92 -10.92
C ALA A 197 -12.29 18.60 -11.69
N ASP A 198 -11.41 18.49 -12.69
CA ASP A 198 -11.23 17.27 -13.45
C ASP A 198 -10.71 16.12 -12.57
N LEU A 199 -9.76 16.40 -11.66
CA LEU A 199 -9.28 15.43 -10.68
C LEU A 199 -10.37 15.01 -9.70
N PHE A 200 -11.15 15.96 -9.18
CA PHE A 200 -12.29 15.65 -8.31
C PHE A 200 -13.28 14.70 -9.01
N ARG A 201 -13.64 14.99 -10.27
CA ARG A 201 -14.52 14.13 -11.08
C ARG A 201 -13.92 12.75 -11.34
N MET A 202 -12.61 12.69 -11.58
CA MET A 202 -11.90 11.43 -11.77
C MET A 202 -11.98 10.56 -10.51
N TYR A 203 -11.72 11.13 -9.33
CA TYR A 203 -11.77 10.38 -8.07
C TYR A 203 -13.19 9.96 -7.70
N THR A 204 -14.20 10.82 -7.88
CA THR A 204 -15.59 10.43 -7.60
C THR A 204 -16.02 9.27 -8.49
N ARG A 205 -15.69 9.30 -9.79
CA ARG A 205 -15.98 8.20 -10.71
C ARG A 205 -15.22 6.91 -10.36
N TYR A 206 -13.95 7.03 -9.97
CA TYR A 206 -13.18 5.88 -9.49
C TYR A 206 -13.86 5.25 -8.26
N VAL A 207 -14.26 6.07 -7.28
CA VAL A 207 -15.00 5.63 -6.09
C VAL A 207 -16.32 4.96 -6.46
N ASP A 208 -17.11 5.55 -7.35
CA ASP A 208 -18.40 5.01 -7.80
C ASP A 208 -18.25 3.68 -8.55
N ALA A 209 -17.25 3.58 -9.44
CA ALA A 209 -16.96 2.35 -10.19
C ALA A 209 -16.53 1.20 -9.27
N TRP A 210 -15.62 1.49 -8.32
CA TRP A 210 -15.20 0.55 -7.29
C TRP A 210 -16.35 0.13 -6.38
N GLY A 211 -17.28 1.03 -6.13
CA GLY A 211 -18.47 0.73 -5.34
C GLY A 211 -19.44 -0.25 -6.02
N ALA A 212 -19.45 -0.31 -7.36
CA ALA A 212 -20.32 -1.18 -8.15
C ALA A 212 -19.72 -2.59 -8.38
N ASP A 213 -18.41 -2.70 -8.61
CA ASP A 213 -17.71 -3.94 -9.02
C ASP A 213 -17.67 -5.03 -7.92
N ILE A 214 -17.86 -4.64 -6.65
CA ILE A 214 -17.92 -5.56 -5.49
C ILE A 214 -19.17 -6.45 -5.48
N SER A 215 -20.22 -6.09 -6.23
CA SER A 215 -21.43 -6.94 -6.35
C SER A 215 -21.26 -8.11 -7.34
N ALA A 216 -20.28 -8.04 -8.25
CA ALA A 216 -20.04 -9.03 -9.31
C ALA A 216 -18.80 -9.89 -9.06
N ARG A 217 -17.80 -9.39 -8.33
CA ARG A 217 -16.60 -10.16 -7.93
C ARG A 217 -16.91 -10.93 -6.65
N GLY A 218 -17.41 -12.14 -6.83
CA GLY A 218 -17.90 -13.02 -5.78
C GLY A 218 -16.99 -13.11 -4.56
N ALA A 219 -17.64 -13.31 -3.41
CA ALA A 219 -17.02 -13.72 -2.17
C ALA A 219 -16.32 -15.07 -2.34
N GLU A 220 -15.09 -15.08 -2.87
CA GLU A 220 -14.19 -16.22 -2.72
C GLU A 220 -13.51 -16.12 -1.35
N GLU A 221 -13.72 -17.17 -0.54
CA GLU A 221 -13.16 -17.38 0.79
C GLU A 221 -11.63 -17.38 0.74
N GLY A 222 -11.03 -16.19 0.87
CA GLY A 222 -9.57 -16.00 0.88
C GLY A 222 -9.11 -14.70 0.22
N GLY A 223 -9.93 -14.13 -0.67
CA GLY A 223 -9.76 -12.75 -1.13
C GLY A 223 -10.20 -11.77 -0.04
N ARG A 224 -9.50 -10.64 0.11
CA ARG A 224 -9.94 -9.55 0.99
C ARG A 224 -11.26 -8.99 0.46
N GLY A 225 -12.38 -9.62 0.81
CA GLY A 225 -13.73 -9.19 0.48
C GLY A 225 -14.02 -7.86 1.17
N LEU A 226 -13.74 -6.76 0.47
CA LEU A 226 -14.12 -5.41 0.85
C LEU A 226 -15.62 -5.28 0.56
N GLY A 227 -16.45 -5.29 1.60
CA GLY A 227 -17.90 -5.16 1.46
C GLY A 227 -18.31 -3.82 0.83
N ARG A 228 -19.50 -3.81 0.22
CA ARG A 228 -20.31 -2.65 -0.25
C ARG A 228 -19.56 -1.33 -0.43
N GLY A 229 -19.38 -0.93 -1.70
CA GLY A 229 -19.75 0.41 -2.15
C GLY A 229 -19.06 1.56 -1.44
N TRP A 230 -17.85 1.97 -1.83
CA TRP A 230 -17.33 3.24 -1.36
C TRP A 230 -18.30 4.38 -1.71
N LYS A 231 -18.47 5.35 -0.81
CA LYS A 231 -19.36 6.50 -1.02
C LYS A 231 -18.59 7.78 -0.87
N THR A 232 -18.88 8.74 -1.74
CA THR A 232 -18.29 10.07 -1.65
C THR A 232 -19.25 11.04 -0.94
N ASN A 233 -18.74 11.79 0.04
CA ASN A 233 -19.45 12.88 0.70
C ASN A 233 -18.62 14.17 0.62
N VAL A 234 -19.16 15.24 0.02
CA VAL A 234 -18.42 16.50 -0.10
C VAL A 234 -18.53 17.29 1.20
N LEU A 235 -17.39 17.57 1.84
CA LEU A 235 -17.33 18.28 3.12
C LEU A 235 -17.23 19.80 2.94
N SER A 236 -16.41 20.23 1.98
CA SER A 236 -16.16 21.65 1.72
C SER A 236 -15.74 21.87 0.28
N GLN A 237 -16.20 22.96 -0.32
CA GLN A 237 -15.82 23.37 -1.66
C GLN A 237 -15.66 24.88 -1.74
N SER A 238 -14.55 25.33 -2.32
CA SER A 238 -14.27 26.71 -2.66
C SER A 238 -14.20 26.82 -4.18
N ILE A 239 -15.25 27.36 -4.78
CA ILE A 239 -15.40 27.48 -6.23
C ILE A 239 -15.09 28.94 -6.64
N SER A 240 -14.41 29.10 -7.77
CA SER A 240 -14.25 30.36 -8.47
C SER A 240 -14.95 30.28 -9.82
N ALA A 241 -15.63 31.36 -10.21
CA ALA A 241 -16.22 31.46 -11.54
C ALA A 241 -15.10 31.48 -12.59
N SER A 242 -15.20 30.62 -13.60
CA SER A 242 -14.27 30.58 -14.73
C SER A 242 -14.89 31.28 -15.95
N MET A 243 -14.04 31.88 -16.78
CA MET A 243 -14.40 32.45 -18.10
C MET A 243 -14.89 31.39 -19.08
N SER A 244 -14.58 30.11 -18.82
CA SER A 244 -15.02 28.93 -19.57
C SER A 244 -16.47 28.51 -19.24
N GLY A 245 -17.07 29.05 -18.18
CA GLY A 245 -18.41 28.67 -17.73
C GLY A 245 -18.47 27.32 -16.98
N LYS A 246 -17.31 26.69 -16.73
CA LYS A 246 -17.16 25.50 -15.87
C LYS A 246 -16.72 25.91 -14.46
N ASP A 247 -17.10 25.12 -13.45
CA ASP A 247 -16.66 25.39 -12.08
C ASP A 247 -15.15 25.11 -11.92
N ALA A 248 -14.40 26.13 -11.51
CA ALA A 248 -12.99 25.99 -11.18
C ALA A 248 -12.81 25.94 -9.66
N PHE A 249 -12.33 24.83 -9.11
CA PHE A 249 -12.13 24.69 -7.67
C PHE A 249 -10.80 25.29 -7.24
N LYS A 250 -10.83 26.21 -6.28
CA LYS A 250 -9.63 26.62 -5.54
C LYS A 250 -9.23 25.53 -4.54
N GLU A 251 -10.23 24.95 -3.88
CA GLU A 251 -10.10 23.85 -2.92
C GLU A 251 -11.39 23.02 -2.93
N VAL A 252 -11.25 21.70 -2.87
CA VAL A 252 -12.37 20.78 -2.61
C VAL A 252 -11.91 19.71 -1.64
N VAL A 253 -12.71 19.47 -0.61
CA VAL A 253 -12.49 18.46 0.41
C VAL A 253 -13.69 17.53 0.42
N PHE A 254 -13.43 16.24 0.22
CA PHE A 254 -14.45 15.20 0.23
C PHE A 254 -13.96 13.99 1.01
N GLU A 255 -14.92 13.30 1.60
CA GLU A 255 -14.76 12.06 2.32
C GLU A 255 -15.13 10.90 1.41
N VAL A 256 -14.36 9.81 1.53
CA VAL A 256 -14.64 8.51 0.91
C VAL A 256 -14.87 7.53 2.04
N GLU A 257 -16.14 7.24 2.29
CA GLU A 257 -16.57 6.23 3.25
C GLU A 257 -16.44 4.85 2.63
N GLY A 258 -15.72 3.95 3.29
CA GLY A 258 -15.58 2.58 2.85
C GLY A 258 -14.31 1.92 3.35
N ARG A 259 -14.41 0.63 3.63
CA ARG A 259 -13.27 -0.20 4.05
C ARG A 259 -12.17 -0.13 3.00
N GLY A 260 -10.94 0.15 3.41
CA GLY A 260 -9.76 0.15 2.53
C GLY A 260 -9.67 1.34 1.55
N ALA A 261 -10.53 2.36 1.69
CA ALA A 261 -10.48 3.55 0.83
C ALA A 261 -9.16 4.30 0.97
N TYR A 262 -8.67 4.49 2.19
CA TYR A 262 -7.39 5.17 2.42
C TYR A 262 -6.20 4.41 1.85
N ASP A 263 -6.13 3.09 2.04
CA ASP A 263 -5.03 2.28 1.52
C ASP A 263 -4.93 2.28 -0.01
N SER A 264 -6.05 2.54 -0.67
CA SER A 264 -6.12 2.64 -2.13
C SER A 264 -5.81 4.05 -2.61
N LEU A 265 -6.28 5.09 -1.92
CA LEU A 265 -6.09 6.48 -2.34
C LEU A 265 -4.82 7.13 -1.77
N ARG A 266 -4.13 6.55 -0.78
CA ARG A 266 -2.91 7.11 -0.18
C ARG A 266 -1.79 7.40 -1.19
N TRP A 267 -1.80 6.70 -2.33
CA TRP A 267 -0.85 6.87 -3.43
C TRP A 267 -1.08 8.15 -4.21
N GLU A 268 -2.19 8.84 -4.01
CA GLU A 268 -2.53 10.10 -4.67
C GLU A 268 -1.90 11.32 -3.99
N ASN A 269 -1.26 11.14 -2.83
CA ASN A 269 -0.56 12.22 -2.13
C ASN A 269 0.56 12.83 -2.99
N GLY A 270 0.41 14.09 -3.39
CA GLY A 270 1.44 14.83 -4.11
C GLY A 270 0.91 15.87 -5.08
N VAL A 271 1.80 16.37 -5.95
CA VAL A 271 1.46 17.33 -7.01
C VAL A 271 1.15 16.60 -8.31
N HIS A 272 -0.02 16.87 -8.88
CA HIS A 272 -0.48 16.40 -10.17
C HIS A 272 -0.27 17.52 -11.19
N ARG A 273 0.50 17.24 -12.24
CA ARG A 273 0.82 18.23 -13.28
C ARG A 273 0.02 17.95 -14.55
N VAL A 274 -0.61 18.96 -15.13
CA VAL A 274 -1.32 18.85 -16.42
C VAL A 274 -0.63 19.66 -17.50
N GLN A 275 -0.60 19.11 -18.71
CA GLN A 275 -0.12 19.76 -19.94
C GLN A 275 -1.20 19.65 -21.00
N ARG A 276 -1.89 20.76 -21.27
CA ARG A 276 -2.94 20.85 -22.30
C ARG A 276 -3.12 22.29 -22.79
N VAL A 277 -3.91 22.47 -23.83
CA VAL A 277 -4.44 23.78 -24.21
C VAL A 277 -5.61 24.09 -23.26
N PRO A 278 -5.51 25.12 -22.40
CA PRO A 278 -6.58 25.49 -21.47
C PRO A 278 -7.88 25.82 -22.19
N ALA A 279 -9.01 25.60 -21.52
CA ALA A 279 -10.31 26.06 -22.03
C ALA A 279 -10.41 27.60 -22.07
N THR A 280 -9.59 28.28 -21.28
CA THR A 280 -9.55 29.75 -21.14
C THR A 280 -8.61 30.43 -22.15
N GLU A 281 -7.88 29.66 -22.97
CA GLU A 281 -6.84 30.17 -23.85
C GLU A 281 -7.33 30.27 -25.30
N THR A 282 -7.20 31.45 -25.92
CA THR A 282 -7.66 31.70 -27.31
C THR A 282 -6.60 31.37 -28.36
N SER A 283 -5.32 31.42 -28.00
CA SER A 283 -4.19 31.28 -28.93
C SER A 283 -3.85 29.82 -29.29
N GLY A 284 -4.47 28.84 -28.62
CA GLY A 284 -4.15 27.41 -28.79
C GLY A 284 -2.79 27.01 -28.21
N ARG A 285 -2.19 27.85 -27.37
CA ARG A 285 -0.90 27.57 -26.73
C ARG A 285 -1.06 26.53 -25.62
N MET A 286 -0.13 25.59 -25.55
CA MET A 286 -0.07 24.64 -24.44
C MET A 286 0.41 25.32 -23.16
N HIS A 287 -0.35 25.16 -22.08
CA HIS A 287 0.04 25.58 -20.74
C HIS A 287 0.37 24.36 -19.88
N THR A 288 1.18 24.60 -18.86
CA THR A 288 1.49 23.60 -17.84
C THR A 288 0.99 24.12 -16.50
N SER A 289 0.04 23.40 -15.91
CA SER A 289 -0.58 23.73 -14.63
C SER A 289 -0.41 22.58 -13.64
N ALA A 290 -0.71 22.82 -12.37
CA ALA A 290 -0.56 21.85 -11.30
C ALA A 290 -1.70 21.95 -10.28
N ALA A 291 -2.05 20.81 -9.67
CA ALA A 291 -2.93 20.72 -8.52
C ALA A 291 -2.28 19.81 -7.46
N ALA A 292 -2.49 20.12 -6.19
CA ALA A 292 -2.04 19.29 -5.08
C ALA A 292 -3.19 18.43 -4.58
N VAL A 293 -2.92 17.15 -4.34
CA VAL A 293 -3.86 16.19 -3.76
C VAL A 293 -3.26 15.70 -2.45
N VAL A 294 -4.05 15.76 -1.39
CA VAL A 294 -3.71 15.24 -0.05
C VAL A 294 -4.78 14.25 0.36
N VAL A 295 -4.36 13.06 0.78
CA VAL A 295 -5.22 11.99 1.24
C VAL A 295 -4.83 11.64 2.67
N LEU A 296 -5.80 11.75 3.58
CA LEU A 296 -5.66 11.48 5.00
C LEU A 296 -6.57 10.32 5.41
N PRO A 297 -6.18 9.50 6.38
CA PRO A 297 -7.04 8.44 6.89
C PRO A 297 -8.18 9.07 7.69
N LEU A 298 -9.41 8.66 7.40
CA LEU A 298 -10.55 8.93 8.25
C LEU A 298 -10.42 8.04 9.48
N MET A 299 -10.03 8.63 10.62
CA MET A 299 -10.15 7.94 11.89
C MET A 299 -11.58 8.12 12.36
N GLU A 300 -12.27 7.02 12.65
CA GLU A 300 -13.47 7.10 13.48
C GLU A 300 -13.05 7.82 14.76
N GLU A 301 -13.69 8.96 15.04
CA GLU A 301 -13.61 9.56 16.36
C GLU A 301 -14.05 8.46 17.33
N LYS A 302 -13.10 7.84 18.03
CA LYS A 302 -13.43 7.01 19.18
C LYS A 302 -14.40 7.87 20.00
N PRO A 303 -15.57 7.35 20.41
CA PRO A 303 -16.50 8.06 21.27
C PRO A 303 -15.88 8.17 22.68
N ALA A 304 -14.79 8.92 22.76
CA ALA A 304 -14.11 9.34 23.94
C ALA A 304 -14.47 10.81 24.07
N GLU A 305 -15.58 11.08 24.76
CA GLU A 305 -15.70 12.27 25.60
C GLU A 305 -15.54 13.64 24.88
N THR A 306 -15.72 13.69 23.56
CA THR A 306 -15.46 14.87 22.71
C THR A 306 -16.75 15.45 22.14
N SER A 307 -17.80 15.50 22.95
CA SER A 307 -18.71 16.65 22.87
C SER A 307 -18.05 17.77 23.67
N ALA A 308 -18.04 19.00 23.14
CA ALA A 308 -17.52 20.21 23.80
C ALA A 308 -17.98 20.45 25.26
N ALA A 309 -18.91 19.63 25.76
CA ALA A 309 -19.42 19.59 27.12
C ALA A 309 -18.46 19.02 28.18
N THR A 310 -17.44 18.21 27.83
CA THR A 310 -16.66 17.50 28.86
C THR A 310 -15.15 17.38 28.57
N PHE A 311 -14.49 18.46 28.16
CA PHE A 311 -13.03 18.54 28.37
C PHE A 311 -12.75 18.54 29.87
N PHE A 312 -12.49 17.35 30.44
CA PHE A 312 -12.23 17.17 31.86
C PHE A 312 -10.78 17.55 32.15
N VAL A 313 -10.60 18.64 32.89
CA VAL A 313 -9.29 19.00 33.44
C VAL A 313 -9.20 18.35 34.80
N ASP A 314 -8.22 17.46 34.99
CA ASP A 314 -7.98 16.83 36.27
C ASP A 314 -7.63 17.88 37.32
N GLU A 315 -8.38 17.89 38.43
CA GLU A 315 -8.19 18.88 39.49
C GLU A 315 -6.81 18.75 40.16
N LYS A 316 -6.19 17.56 40.07
CA LYS A 316 -4.86 17.26 40.61
C LYS A 316 -3.75 18.03 39.90
N ASP A 317 -3.96 18.39 38.64
CA ASP A 317 -2.98 19.09 37.81
C ASP A 317 -3.09 20.62 37.94
N VAL A 318 -4.04 21.11 38.73
CA VAL A 318 -4.28 22.54 38.92
C VAL A 318 -3.97 22.97 40.35
N LYS A 319 -2.91 23.77 40.50
CA LYS A 319 -2.61 24.45 41.76
C LYS A 319 -3.55 25.63 41.97
N VAL A 320 -4.31 25.60 43.07
CA VAL A 320 -5.21 26.69 43.49
C VAL A 320 -4.51 27.54 44.55
N GLU A 321 -4.34 28.82 44.27
CA GLU A 321 -3.80 29.81 45.21
C GLU A 321 -4.87 30.86 45.51
N VAL A 322 -5.06 31.20 46.79
CA VAL A 322 -6.00 32.23 47.24
C VAL A 322 -5.18 33.42 47.72
N MET A 323 -5.60 34.64 47.35
CA MET A 323 -4.87 35.86 47.62
C MET A 323 -5.83 37.03 47.94
N ARG A 324 -5.29 38.10 48.52
CA ARG A 324 -6.02 39.36 48.70
C ARG A 324 -6.21 40.05 47.35
N ALA A 325 -7.41 40.56 47.09
CA ALA A 325 -7.71 41.32 45.88
C ALA A 325 -6.90 42.63 45.85
N ARG A 326 -6.59 43.14 44.66
CA ARG A 326 -5.91 44.44 44.49
C ARG A 326 -6.88 45.47 43.91
N GLY A 327 -6.89 46.69 44.45
CA GLY A 327 -7.64 47.82 43.88
C GLY A 327 -8.36 48.67 44.93
N ALA A 328 -9.18 49.60 44.44
CA ALA A 328 -10.01 50.46 45.28
C ALA A 328 -11.09 49.64 45.99
N GLY A 329 -10.88 49.38 47.28
CA GLY A 329 -11.91 48.84 48.15
C GLY A 329 -11.56 49.07 49.61
N GLY A 330 -12.60 49.25 50.43
CA GLY A 330 -12.43 49.54 51.85
C GLY A 330 -11.89 48.35 52.65
N GLN A 331 -12.33 48.23 53.89
CA GLN A 331 -11.83 47.18 54.80
C GLN A 331 -11.95 45.75 54.25
N HIS A 332 -12.95 45.48 53.40
CA HIS A 332 -13.17 44.17 52.78
C HIS A 332 -12.03 43.75 51.84
N VAL A 333 -11.40 44.68 51.11
CA VAL A 333 -10.29 44.34 50.19
C VAL A 333 -8.99 44.09 50.96
N ASN A 334 -8.80 44.76 52.09
CA ASN A 334 -7.59 44.61 52.91
C ASN A 334 -7.59 43.35 53.78
N LYS A 335 -8.76 42.91 54.25
CA LYS A 335 -8.88 41.79 55.20
C LYS A 335 -9.29 40.46 54.56
N THR A 336 -10.07 40.48 53.48
CA THR A 336 -10.66 39.26 52.89
C THR A 336 -9.84 38.74 51.71
N GLU A 337 -9.56 37.44 51.71
CA GLU A 337 -8.84 36.75 50.63
C GLU A 337 -9.80 36.27 49.54
N SER A 338 -10.36 37.23 48.78
CA SER A 338 -11.39 36.95 47.77
C SER A 338 -10.84 36.62 46.38
N ALA A 339 -9.58 36.90 46.07
CA ALA A 339 -8.99 36.67 44.75
C ALA A 339 -8.41 35.26 44.63
N VAL A 340 -8.58 34.62 43.48
CA VAL A 340 -8.15 33.24 43.23
C VAL A 340 -7.25 33.20 42.01
N ARG A 341 -6.14 32.47 42.10
CA ARG A 341 -5.25 32.14 41.00
C ARG A 341 -5.22 30.63 40.81
N LEU A 342 -5.43 30.18 39.59
CA LEU A 342 -5.27 28.79 39.17
C LEU A 342 -4.04 28.68 38.28
N THR A 343 -3.23 27.66 38.50
CA THR A 343 -2.06 27.33 37.68
C THR A 343 -2.14 25.88 37.24
N HIS A 344 -2.26 25.62 35.95
CA HIS A 344 -2.18 24.26 35.43
C HIS A 344 -0.72 23.84 35.31
N ILE A 345 -0.27 22.95 36.20
CA ILE A 345 1.13 22.56 36.40
C ILE A 345 1.76 22.01 35.09
N PRO A 346 1.09 21.12 34.32
CA PRO A 346 1.68 20.57 33.10
C PRO A 346 1.93 21.60 31.99
N THR A 347 1.00 22.56 31.80
CA THR A 347 1.09 23.56 30.71
C THR A 347 1.71 24.89 31.13
N GLY A 348 1.83 25.14 32.44
CA GLY A 348 2.25 26.43 33.00
C GLY A 348 1.23 27.58 32.84
N ILE A 349 0.04 27.34 32.27
CA ILE A 349 -0.99 28.38 32.08
C ILE A 349 -1.54 28.81 33.44
N THR A 350 -1.47 30.12 33.69
CA THR A 350 -2.01 30.76 34.88
C THR A 350 -3.22 31.61 34.56
N VAL A 351 -4.22 31.58 35.44
CA VAL A 351 -5.44 32.40 35.36
C VAL A 351 -5.72 32.96 36.74
N SER A 352 -5.91 34.27 36.84
CA SER A 352 -6.31 34.94 38.09
C SER A 352 -7.65 35.66 37.93
N MET A 353 -8.50 35.57 38.95
CA MET A 353 -9.82 36.21 38.98
C MET A 353 -10.05 36.93 40.30
N GLN A 354 -10.54 38.18 40.23
CA GLN A 354 -10.80 39.03 41.40
C GLN A 354 -12.06 39.92 41.28
N ASP A 355 -12.87 39.74 40.23
CA ASP A 355 -13.96 40.65 39.88
C ASP A 355 -15.13 40.62 40.89
N SER A 356 -15.39 39.46 41.50
CA SER A 356 -16.43 39.31 42.51
C SER A 356 -15.89 39.49 43.93
N ARG A 357 -16.75 39.94 44.85
CA ARG A 357 -16.47 39.97 46.29
C ARG A 357 -16.42 38.56 46.91
N SER A 358 -16.99 37.55 46.24
CA SER A 358 -17.03 36.15 46.69
C SER A 358 -15.90 35.30 46.11
N GLN A 359 -15.15 34.62 46.98
CA GLN A 359 -14.09 33.69 46.59
C GLN A 359 -14.60 32.53 45.74
N HIS A 360 -15.75 31.94 46.08
CA HIS A 360 -16.34 30.82 45.35
C HIS A 360 -16.73 31.21 43.93
N ALA A 361 -17.28 32.42 43.75
CA ALA A 361 -17.61 32.96 42.44
C ALA A 361 -16.35 33.16 41.61
N ASN A 362 -15.30 33.77 42.18
CA ASN A 362 -14.02 33.96 41.49
C ASN A 362 -13.35 32.63 41.14
N LYS A 363 -13.43 31.62 42.00
CA LYS A 363 -12.95 30.25 41.73
C LYS A 363 -13.68 29.64 40.54
N ALA A 364 -15.01 29.69 40.51
CA ALA A 364 -15.81 29.16 39.40
C ALA A 364 -15.50 29.84 38.06
N TYR A 365 -15.36 31.17 38.06
CA TYR A 365 -14.97 31.93 36.86
C TYR A 365 -13.53 31.63 36.42
N ALA A 366 -12.59 31.54 37.36
CA ALA A 366 -11.21 31.16 37.05
C ALA A 366 -11.14 29.78 36.39
N TRP A 367 -11.91 28.80 36.89
CA TRP A 367 -12.00 27.47 36.28
C TRP A 367 -12.58 27.51 34.87
N LYS A 368 -13.65 28.30 34.65
CA LYS A 368 -14.24 28.47 33.31
C LYS A 368 -13.23 29.02 32.30
N ILE A 369 -12.46 30.03 32.68
CA ILE A 369 -11.42 30.62 31.82
C ILE A 369 -10.25 29.66 31.63
N LEU A 370 -9.82 28.96 32.68
CA LEU A 370 -8.73 27.98 32.59
C LEU A 370 -9.09 26.86 31.61
N ARG A 371 -10.30 26.29 31.71
CA ARG A 371 -10.80 25.28 30.77
C ARG A 371 -10.84 25.80 29.34
N SER A 372 -11.33 27.02 29.14
CA SER A 372 -11.35 27.65 27.81
C SER A 372 -9.94 27.85 27.22
N ARG A 373 -8.96 28.28 28.03
CA ARG A 373 -7.56 28.44 27.57
C ARG A 373 -6.89 27.12 27.25
N LEU A 374 -7.11 26.09 28.06
CA LEU A 374 -6.56 24.75 27.82
C LEU A 374 -7.17 24.12 26.57
N PHE A 375 -8.47 24.31 26.36
CA PHE A 375 -9.15 23.85 25.15
C PHE A 375 -8.61 24.55 23.89
N ASP A 376 -8.43 25.88 23.92
CA ASP A 376 -7.80 26.63 22.82
C ASP A 376 -6.35 26.18 22.55
N LEU A 377 -5.58 25.87 23.60
CA LEU A 377 -4.24 25.29 23.44
C LEU A 377 -4.29 23.94 22.72
N LYS A 378 -5.16 23.04 23.16
CA LYS A 378 -5.34 21.71 22.54
C LYS A 378 -5.75 21.85 21.06
N LEU A 379 -6.73 22.70 20.77
CA LEU A 379 -7.19 22.93 19.40
C LEU A 379 -6.07 23.49 18.51
N ARG A 380 -5.20 24.36 19.04
CA ARG A 380 -4.02 24.85 18.32
C ARG A 380 -2.99 23.77 18.06
N GLN A 381 -2.72 22.92 19.05
CA GLN A 381 -1.78 21.79 18.91
C GLN A 381 -2.28 20.83 17.83
N GLU A 382 -3.54 20.41 17.89
CA GLU A 382 -4.15 19.54 16.87
C GLU A 382 -4.11 20.19 15.48
N ALA A 383 -4.41 21.49 15.37
CA ALA A 383 -4.32 22.22 14.11
C ALA A 383 -2.87 22.29 13.57
N GLU A 384 -1.88 22.43 14.45
CA GLU A 384 -0.46 22.46 14.08
C GLU A 384 0.05 21.08 13.65
N GLU A 385 -0.30 20.02 14.37
CA GLU A 385 0.01 18.64 14.00
C GLU A 385 -0.61 18.29 12.64
N ASN A 386 -1.90 18.59 12.46
CA ASN A 386 -2.57 18.39 11.18
C ASN A 386 -1.91 19.20 10.05
N ARG A 387 -1.48 20.43 10.31
CA ARG A 387 -0.74 21.26 9.33
C ARG A 387 0.63 20.64 9.01
N LYS A 388 1.34 20.12 10.00
CA LYS A 388 2.65 19.47 9.84
C LYS A 388 2.53 18.18 9.03
N THR A 389 1.52 17.36 9.30
CA THR A 389 1.22 16.15 8.53
C THR A 389 0.93 16.50 7.07
N ARG A 390 0.04 17.47 6.80
CA ARG A 390 -0.24 17.96 5.44
C ARG A 390 1.02 18.43 4.72
N ARG A 391 1.87 19.22 5.38
CA ARG A 391 3.11 19.75 4.80
C ARG A 391 4.14 18.67 4.50
N THR A 392 4.14 17.58 5.26
CA THR A 392 5.01 16.43 5.01
C THR A 392 4.56 15.68 3.76
N LEU A 393 3.25 15.50 3.58
CA LEU A 393 2.68 14.81 2.43
C LEU A 393 2.86 15.60 1.12
N VAL A 394 2.72 16.93 1.18
CA VAL A 394 2.91 17.82 0.04
C VAL A 394 3.89 18.93 0.41
N LYS A 395 5.15 18.78 -0.04
CA LYS A 395 6.25 19.71 0.26
C LYS A 395 6.03 21.10 -0.34
N GLY A 396 5.38 21.18 -1.51
CA GLY A 396 5.11 22.39 -2.26
C GLY A 396 3.96 22.21 -3.25
N MET A 397 3.48 23.32 -3.84
CA MET A 397 2.40 23.32 -4.85
C MET A 397 2.91 23.73 -6.24
N ASP A 398 4.23 23.66 -6.45
CA ASP A 398 4.86 24.02 -7.71
C ASP A 398 4.91 22.85 -8.69
N ARG A 399 4.99 23.17 -9.98
CA ARG A 399 5.03 22.23 -11.10
C ARG A 399 6.26 21.30 -11.11
N SER A 400 7.31 21.62 -10.35
CA SER A 400 8.53 20.82 -10.24
C SER A 400 8.32 19.53 -9.44
N ASP A 401 7.51 19.61 -8.38
CA ASP A 401 7.36 18.58 -7.34
C ASP A 401 6.33 17.50 -7.74
N LYS A 402 6.14 17.32 -9.05
CA LYS A 402 5.15 16.45 -9.66
C LYS A 402 5.39 14.99 -9.28
N ILE A 403 4.34 14.32 -8.82
CA ILE A 403 4.28 12.86 -8.75
C ILE A 403 3.75 12.27 -10.06
N ARG A 404 2.86 13.00 -10.75
CA ARG A 404 2.24 12.55 -12.01
C ARG A 404 2.16 13.66 -13.03
N THR A 405 2.26 13.30 -14.30
CA THR A 405 2.01 14.20 -15.43
C THR A 405 0.90 13.67 -16.32
N TYR A 406 -0.12 14.49 -16.52
CA TYR A 406 -1.24 14.29 -17.43
C TYR A 406 -0.97 15.09 -18.69
N ASN A 407 -0.58 14.41 -19.77
CA ASN A 407 -0.28 15.05 -21.05
C ASN A 407 -1.41 14.75 -22.04
N TYR A 408 -2.23 15.75 -22.32
CA TYR A 408 -3.39 15.62 -23.21
C TYR A 408 -2.98 15.57 -24.69
N VAL A 409 -1.85 16.16 -25.06
CA VAL A 409 -1.39 16.13 -26.47
C VAL A 409 -0.86 14.76 -26.88
N GLN A 410 -0.26 14.05 -25.93
CA GLN A 410 0.26 12.70 -26.12
C GLN A 410 -0.71 11.62 -25.64
N ASP A 411 -1.91 11.99 -25.19
CA ASP A 411 -2.92 11.10 -24.60
C ASP A 411 -2.33 10.12 -23.56
N ARG A 412 -1.56 10.67 -22.62
CA ARG A 412 -0.71 9.87 -21.74
C ARG A 412 -0.65 10.39 -20.32
N ILE A 413 -0.65 9.45 -19.37
CA ILE A 413 -0.35 9.73 -17.97
C ILE A 413 0.90 8.95 -17.56
N THR A 414 1.82 9.65 -16.90
CA THR A 414 3.05 9.06 -16.35
C THR A 414 3.13 9.35 -14.87
N ASP A 415 3.27 8.30 -14.06
CA ASP A 415 3.68 8.39 -12.66
C ASP A 415 5.21 8.36 -12.58
N HIS A 416 5.79 9.43 -12.04
CA HIS A 416 7.25 9.59 -11.97
C HIS A 416 7.88 8.80 -10.82
N ARG A 417 7.07 8.29 -9.89
CA ARG A 417 7.56 7.49 -8.76
C ARG A 417 7.78 6.05 -9.19
N SER A 418 6.76 5.43 -9.80
CA SER A 418 6.86 4.04 -10.29
C SER A 418 7.45 3.94 -11.69
N GLY A 419 7.53 5.06 -12.42
CA GLY A 419 7.91 5.07 -13.84
C GLY A 419 6.80 4.54 -14.77
N PHE A 420 5.65 4.16 -14.21
CA PHE A 420 4.55 3.58 -14.97
C PHE A 420 3.88 4.63 -15.85
N THR A 421 3.57 4.22 -17.07
CA THR A 421 2.99 5.07 -18.09
C THR A 421 1.83 4.36 -18.76
N ILE A 422 0.68 5.02 -18.83
CA ILE A 422 -0.51 4.55 -19.52
C ILE A 422 -0.83 5.49 -20.68
N MET A 423 -1.02 4.91 -21.86
CA MET A 423 -1.56 5.57 -23.05
C MET A 423 -3.07 5.33 -23.02
N ASN A 424 -3.89 6.37 -23.18
CA ASN A 424 -5.32 6.47 -22.86
C ASN A 424 -5.57 7.25 -21.56
N LEU A 425 -5.42 8.58 -21.65
CA LEU A 425 -5.69 9.51 -20.56
C LEU A 425 -7.18 9.57 -20.24
N GLU A 426 -8.05 9.46 -21.25
CA GLU A 426 -9.52 9.55 -21.09
C GLU A 426 -10.04 8.47 -20.13
N SER A 427 -9.63 7.20 -20.33
CA SER A 427 -10.01 6.09 -19.45
C SER A 427 -9.60 6.30 -18.00
N VAL A 428 -8.46 6.95 -17.74
CA VAL A 428 -8.04 7.26 -16.37
C VAL A 428 -8.87 8.41 -15.81
N MET A 429 -9.11 9.47 -16.58
CA MET A 429 -9.93 10.62 -16.16
C MET A 429 -11.41 10.25 -15.94
N ASP A 430 -11.87 9.15 -16.55
CA ASP A 430 -13.17 8.56 -16.31
C ASP A 430 -13.22 7.60 -15.11
N GLY A 431 -12.09 7.34 -14.46
CA GLY A 431 -11.97 6.58 -13.21
C GLY A 431 -11.48 5.15 -13.38
N GLU A 432 -11.96 4.40 -14.37
CA GLU A 432 -11.66 2.97 -14.54
C GLU A 432 -10.15 2.70 -14.71
N GLY A 433 -9.47 3.49 -15.54
CA GLY A 433 -8.05 3.34 -15.81
C GLY A 433 -7.14 3.69 -14.61
N LEU A 434 -7.66 4.42 -13.61
CA LEU A 434 -6.89 4.88 -12.45
C LEU A 434 -6.37 3.71 -11.60
N GLU A 435 -7.12 2.61 -11.53
CA GLU A 435 -6.70 1.44 -10.75
C GLU A 435 -5.34 0.91 -11.18
N ARG A 436 -5.07 0.87 -12.50
CA ARG A 436 -3.79 0.35 -13.01
C ARG A 436 -2.61 1.20 -12.54
N VAL A 437 -2.82 2.51 -12.41
CA VAL A 437 -1.80 3.44 -11.92
C VAL A 437 -1.58 3.26 -10.41
N ILE A 438 -2.66 3.12 -9.65
CA ILE A 438 -2.62 2.84 -8.20
C ILE A 438 -1.93 1.51 -7.93
N GLU A 439 -2.31 0.46 -8.64
CA GLU A 439 -1.72 -0.88 -8.52
C GLU A 439 -0.22 -0.88 -8.82
N SER A 440 0.23 -0.10 -9.81
CA SER A 440 1.66 0.08 -10.07
C SER A 440 2.40 0.72 -8.88
N CYS A 441 1.79 1.72 -8.23
CA CYS A 441 2.37 2.35 -7.05
C CYS A 441 2.40 1.39 -5.85
N ARG A 442 1.33 0.60 -5.68
CA ARG A 442 1.22 -0.43 -4.66
C ARG A 442 2.33 -1.47 -4.81
N LYS A 443 2.52 -2.03 -6.00
CA LYS A 443 3.57 -3.02 -6.29
C LYS A 443 4.98 -2.49 -5.99
N MET A 444 5.28 -1.26 -6.39
CA MET A 444 6.57 -0.64 -6.09
C MET A 444 6.82 -0.53 -4.58
N HIS A 445 5.80 -0.16 -3.79
CA HIS A 445 5.95 -0.11 -2.34
C HIS A 445 6.07 -1.50 -1.70
N GLU A 446 5.33 -2.48 -2.20
CA GLU A 446 5.45 -3.87 -1.75
C GLU A 446 6.86 -4.40 -2.00
N GLU A 447 7.44 -4.12 -3.18
CA GLU A 447 8.82 -4.45 -3.52
C GLU A 447 9.82 -3.75 -2.60
N GLU A 448 9.60 -2.48 -2.27
CA GLU A 448 10.42 -1.71 -1.33
C GLU A 448 10.38 -2.34 0.07
N ILE A 449 9.19 -2.64 0.61
CA ILE A 449 9.02 -3.31 1.91
C ILE A 449 9.77 -4.64 1.92
N ILE A 450 9.59 -5.45 0.88
CA ILE A 450 10.27 -6.75 0.77
C ILE A 450 11.78 -6.53 0.73
N SER A 451 12.27 -5.55 -0.01
CA SER A 451 13.71 -5.25 -0.07
C SER A 451 14.28 -4.89 1.31
N THR A 452 13.58 -4.05 2.07
CA THR A 452 13.97 -3.69 3.44
C THR A 452 13.93 -4.90 4.38
N LEU A 453 12.88 -5.71 4.30
CA LEU A 453 12.76 -6.94 5.10
C LEU A 453 13.83 -7.98 4.78
N LEU A 454 14.34 -7.99 3.54
CA LEU A 454 15.45 -8.86 3.16
C LEU A 454 16.79 -8.31 3.66
N GLU A 455 16.95 -7.00 3.84
CA GLU A 455 18.17 -6.39 4.38
C GLU A 455 18.36 -6.64 5.89
N GLU A 456 17.27 -6.80 6.64
CA GLU A 456 17.23 -7.21 8.07
C GLU A 456 17.56 -8.70 8.32
#